data_AF-A0A536Y7T2-F1
#
_entry.id   AF-A0A536Y7T2-F1
#
_cell.length_a   1.000
_cell.length_b   1.000
_cell.length_c   1.000
_cell.angle_alpha   90.00
_cell.angle_beta   90.00
_cell.angle_gamma   90.00
#
_symmetry.space_group_name_H-M   'P 1'
#
loop_
_entity.id
_entity.type
_entity.pdbx_description
1 polymer ?
#
loop_
_entity_poly.entity_id
_entity_poly.type
_entity_poly.pdbx_seq_one_letter_code
_entity_poly.pdbx_strand_id
1 'polypeptide(L)'
;MDFSHLSEPLMASMIGALATVAAALVQLRISWRKEMKERERGQPITKKTRRGPVFVVIALLIAAAVGGFALSQYFVSLREGDRDRDRDALRADLQSKLSEINATAMRLEQARTNERKQIETEVQRADASHLGEEGAMASVVVGPCKPEGVPGARQECTEQSALRVAICARVPASATVREVQLYVRAANSKQPWEEARVQAGQDAEQARFAEKFTERPEGDAKQVCQGFANWSGEKSRIARILVKYAL
;
A
#
# COMPACT_ATOMS: atom_id res chain seq x y z
N MET A 1 -6.16 -50.10 7.92
CA MET A 1 -6.50 -50.08 6.49
C MET A 1 -7.99 -50.38 6.42
N ASP A 2 -8.81 -49.33 6.49
CA ASP A 2 -10.26 -49.43 6.61
C ASP A 2 -10.93 -49.35 5.24
N PHE A 3 -11.69 -50.39 4.89
CA PHE A 3 -12.40 -50.56 3.61
C PHE A 3 -13.87 -50.12 3.70
N SER A 4 -14.15 -48.99 4.34
CA SER A 4 -15.54 -48.57 4.68
C SER A 4 -16.23 -47.69 3.64
N HIS A 5 -15.69 -47.56 2.42
CA HIS A 5 -16.19 -46.60 1.39
C HIS A 5 -16.67 -47.23 0.07
N LEU A 6 -16.97 -48.53 0.03
CA LEU A 6 -17.58 -49.13 -1.16
C LEU A 6 -19.10 -49.22 -0.95
N SER A 7 -19.87 -48.56 -1.83
CA SER A 7 -21.33 -48.47 -1.70
C SER A 7 -21.98 -49.86 -1.66
N GLU A 8 -22.99 -50.02 -0.81
CA GLU A 8 -23.75 -51.26 -0.59
C GLU A 8 -24.21 -51.99 -1.88
N PRO A 9 -24.67 -51.32 -2.95
CA PRO A 9 -25.01 -52.01 -4.19
C PRO A 9 -23.78 -52.55 -4.94
N LEU A 10 -22.61 -51.94 -4.76
CA LEU A 10 -21.35 -52.34 -5.39
C LEU A 10 -20.77 -53.59 -4.70
N MET A 11 -20.89 -53.66 -3.37
CA MET A 11 -20.62 -54.86 -2.58
C MET A 11 -21.58 -56.01 -2.94
N ALA A 12 -22.89 -55.73 -3.04
CA ALA A 12 -23.89 -56.73 -3.42
C ALA A 12 -23.64 -57.30 -4.84
N SER A 13 -23.28 -56.42 -5.78
CA SER A 13 -22.86 -56.79 -7.15
C SER A 13 -21.62 -57.69 -7.16
N MET A 14 -20.58 -57.35 -6.37
CA MET A 14 -19.36 -58.16 -6.31
C MET A 14 -19.61 -59.54 -5.71
N ILE A 15 -20.44 -59.65 -4.67
CA ILE A 15 -20.77 -60.92 -4.03
C ILE A 15 -21.55 -61.83 -4.99
N GLY A 16 -22.53 -61.27 -5.71
CA GLY A 16 -23.28 -62.00 -6.73
C GLY A 16 -22.37 -62.55 -7.84
N ALA A 17 -21.48 -61.71 -8.37
CA ALA A 17 -20.54 -62.11 -9.42
C ALA A 17 -19.58 -63.22 -8.95
N LEU A 18 -19.03 -63.10 -7.74
CA LEU A 18 -18.15 -64.11 -7.15
C LEU A 18 -18.85 -65.46 -6.93
N ALA A 19 -20.12 -65.45 -6.54
CA ALA A 19 -20.90 -66.68 -6.36
C ALA A 19 -21.06 -67.47 -7.67
N THR A 20 -21.37 -66.78 -8.78
CA THR A 20 -21.46 -67.41 -10.11
C THR A 20 -20.12 -68.01 -10.58
N VAL A 21 -19.01 -67.31 -10.33
CA VAL A 21 -17.68 -67.80 -10.71
C VAL A 21 -17.29 -69.01 -9.84
N ALA A 22 -17.57 -68.98 -8.55
CA ALA A 22 -17.31 -70.10 -7.65
C ALA A 22 -18.13 -71.34 -8.05
N ALA A 23 -19.41 -71.18 -8.40
CA ALA A 23 -20.26 -72.28 -8.85
C ALA A 23 -19.73 -72.91 -10.16
N ALA A 24 -19.32 -72.09 -11.12
CA ALA A 24 -18.74 -72.57 -12.38
C ALA A 24 -17.42 -73.32 -12.15
N LEU A 25 -16.56 -72.83 -11.26
CA LEU A 25 -15.30 -73.50 -10.90
C LEU A 25 -15.53 -74.83 -10.19
N VAL A 26 -16.56 -74.93 -9.33
CA VAL A 26 -16.92 -76.20 -8.67
C VAL A 26 -17.40 -77.24 -9.68
N GLN A 27 -18.25 -76.87 -10.64
CA GLN A 27 -18.68 -77.79 -11.71
C GLN A 27 -17.49 -78.30 -12.53
N LEU A 28 -16.54 -77.42 -12.82
CA LEU A 28 -15.32 -77.75 -13.56
C LEU A 28 -14.38 -78.66 -12.74
N ARG A 29 -14.32 -78.50 -11.42
CA ARG A 29 -13.54 -79.37 -10.52
C ARG A 29 -14.15 -80.77 -10.40
N ILE A 30 -15.48 -80.87 -10.42
CA ILE A 30 -16.20 -82.15 -10.36
C ILE A 30 -16.04 -82.92 -11.67
N SER A 31 -16.18 -82.26 -12.83
CA SER A 31 -15.95 -82.89 -14.13
C SER A 31 -14.50 -83.38 -14.26
N TRP A 32 -13.54 -82.59 -13.79
CA TRP A 32 -12.12 -82.96 -13.84
C TRP A 32 -11.78 -84.13 -12.89
N ARG A 33 -12.38 -84.18 -11.69
CA ARG A 33 -12.21 -85.34 -10.79
C ARG A 33 -12.84 -86.62 -11.36
N LYS A 34 -14.00 -86.53 -12.02
CA LYS A 34 -14.58 -87.68 -12.75
C LYS A 34 -13.64 -88.16 -13.85
N GLU A 35 -13.10 -87.23 -14.63
CA GLU A 35 -12.16 -87.56 -15.72
C GLU A 35 -10.84 -88.17 -15.21
N MET A 36 -10.35 -87.77 -14.02
CA MET A 36 -9.18 -88.37 -13.38
C MET A 36 -9.46 -89.77 -12.82
N LYS A 37 -10.66 -89.99 -12.26
CA LYS A 37 -11.06 -91.30 -11.73
C LYS A 37 -11.31 -92.32 -12.84
N GLU A 38 -11.71 -91.85 -14.03
CA GLU A 38 -11.78 -92.67 -15.24
C GLU A 38 -10.38 -93.04 -15.77
N ARG A 39 -9.36 -92.22 -15.52
CA ARG A 39 -7.96 -92.53 -15.87
C ARG A 39 -7.33 -93.60 -14.97
N GLU A 40 -7.79 -93.76 -13.73
CA GLU A 40 -7.31 -94.82 -12.82
C GLU A 40 -7.91 -96.20 -13.13
N ARG A 41 -9.03 -96.28 -13.87
CA ARG A 41 -9.71 -97.54 -14.24
C ARG A 41 -9.19 -98.22 -15.51
N GLY A 42 -8.11 -97.73 -16.11
CA GLY A 42 -7.36 -98.45 -17.14
C GLY A 42 -8.11 -98.75 -18.45
N GLN A 43 -9.03 -97.89 -18.88
CA GLN A 43 -9.76 -98.08 -20.14
C GLN A 43 -9.04 -97.38 -21.32
N PRO A 44 -8.79 -98.06 -22.47
CA PRO A 44 -8.03 -97.49 -23.57
C PRO A 44 -8.82 -96.37 -24.27
N ILE A 45 -8.16 -95.22 -24.39
CA ILE A 45 -8.69 -93.95 -24.87
C ILE A 45 -8.89 -94.01 -26.39
N THR A 46 -10.14 -93.96 -26.86
CA THR A 46 -10.42 -93.73 -28.28
C THR A 46 -10.17 -92.25 -28.61
N LYS A 47 -9.28 -92.00 -29.57
CA LYS A 47 -8.60 -90.70 -29.83
C LYS A 47 -9.48 -89.54 -30.38
N LYS A 48 -10.82 -89.61 -30.41
CA LYS A 48 -11.62 -88.66 -31.22
C LYS A 48 -12.33 -87.51 -30.48
N THR A 49 -12.45 -87.50 -29.15
CA THR A 49 -13.35 -86.53 -28.45
C THR A 49 -12.64 -85.41 -27.65
N ARG A 50 -11.30 -85.38 -27.59
CA ARG A 50 -10.57 -84.53 -26.62
C ARG A 50 -10.41 -83.03 -26.97
N ARG A 51 -10.95 -82.54 -28.09
CA ARG A 51 -10.79 -81.13 -28.51
C ARG A 51 -11.99 -80.23 -28.19
N GLY A 52 -13.16 -80.77 -27.83
CA GLY A 52 -14.35 -79.95 -27.55
C GLY A 52 -14.22 -78.99 -26.35
N PRO A 53 -13.77 -79.44 -25.16
CA PRO A 53 -13.85 -78.61 -23.94
C PRO A 53 -12.83 -77.47 -23.90
N VAL A 54 -11.62 -77.67 -24.45
CA VAL A 54 -10.54 -76.68 -24.41
C VAL A 54 -10.85 -75.48 -25.30
N PHE A 55 -11.45 -75.70 -26.47
CA PHE A 55 -11.85 -74.62 -27.36
C PHE A 55 -12.95 -73.74 -26.75
N VAL A 56 -13.89 -74.32 -25.99
CA VAL A 56 -14.92 -73.55 -25.29
C VAL A 56 -14.31 -72.66 -24.21
N VAL A 57 -13.37 -73.18 -23.42
CA VAL A 57 -12.70 -72.39 -22.36
C VAL A 57 -11.85 -71.26 -22.96
N ILE A 58 -11.12 -71.52 -24.05
CA ILE A 58 -10.34 -70.49 -24.75
C ILE A 58 -11.25 -69.43 -25.36
N ALA A 59 -12.36 -69.82 -26.00
CA ALA A 59 -13.33 -68.87 -26.55
C ALA A 59 -13.96 -68.00 -25.46
N LEU A 60 -14.25 -68.57 -24.28
CA LEU A 60 -14.81 -67.84 -23.14
C LEU A 60 -13.79 -66.88 -22.52
N LEU A 61 -12.51 -67.26 -22.47
CA LEU A 61 -11.42 -66.37 -22.06
C LEU A 61 -11.23 -65.19 -23.03
N ILE A 62 -11.26 -65.44 -24.33
CA ILE A 62 -11.18 -64.39 -25.34
C ILE A 62 -12.39 -63.47 -25.25
N ALA A 63 -13.60 -64.03 -25.13
CA ALA A 63 -14.83 -63.24 -24.96
C ALA A 63 -14.81 -62.39 -23.68
N ALA A 64 -14.33 -62.94 -22.55
CA ALA A 64 -14.20 -62.20 -21.30
C ALA A 64 -13.14 -61.09 -21.36
N ALA A 65 -12.00 -61.35 -22.03
CA ALA A 65 -10.96 -60.35 -22.21
C ALA A 65 -11.41 -59.19 -23.09
N VAL A 66 -12.07 -59.48 -24.22
CA VAL A 66 -12.60 -58.46 -25.14
C VAL A 66 -13.77 -57.71 -24.51
N GLY A 67 -14.67 -58.42 -23.84
CA GLY A 67 -15.79 -57.81 -23.11
C GLY A 67 -15.33 -56.90 -21.97
N GLY A 68 -14.35 -57.33 -21.18
CA GLY A 68 -13.79 -56.54 -20.07
C GLY A 68 -13.08 -55.27 -20.53
N PHE A 69 -12.37 -55.32 -21.66
CA PHE A 69 -11.68 -54.15 -22.22
C PHE A 69 -12.65 -53.13 -22.83
N ALA A 70 -13.69 -53.57 -23.52
CA ALA A 70 -14.71 -52.65 -24.06
C ALA A 70 -15.47 -51.94 -22.93
N LEU A 71 -15.77 -52.67 -21.86
CA LEU A 71 -16.52 -52.15 -20.71
C LEU A 71 -15.66 -51.23 -19.82
N SER A 72 -14.35 -51.49 -19.70
CA SER A 72 -13.44 -50.59 -19.00
C SER A 72 -13.25 -49.26 -19.72
N GLN A 73 -13.16 -49.27 -21.06
CA GLN A 73 -13.10 -48.04 -21.85
C GLN A 73 -14.37 -47.19 -21.67
N TYR A 74 -15.55 -47.82 -21.69
CA TYR A 74 -16.81 -47.11 -21.49
C TYR A 74 -16.89 -46.42 -20.11
N PHE A 75 -16.45 -47.10 -19.04
CA PHE A 75 -16.43 -46.49 -17.70
C PHE A 75 -15.34 -45.43 -17.53
N VAL A 76 -14.19 -45.58 -18.18
CA VAL A 76 -13.14 -44.56 -18.18
C VAL A 76 -13.63 -43.29 -18.88
N SER A 77 -14.28 -43.42 -20.05
CA SER A 77 -14.84 -42.26 -20.76
C SER A 77 -15.94 -41.54 -19.98
N LEU A 78 -16.80 -42.28 -19.26
CA LEU A 78 -17.80 -41.68 -18.37
C LEU A 78 -17.15 -40.97 -17.17
N ARG A 79 -16.04 -41.49 -16.66
CA ARG A 79 -15.33 -40.93 -15.49
C ARG A 79 -14.44 -39.75 -15.86
N GLU A 80 -13.88 -39.72 -17.06
CA GLU A 80 -13.07 -38.61 -17.57
C GLU A 80 -13.88 -37.32 -17.68
N GLY A 81 -15.11 -37.40 -18.23
CA GLY A 81 -16.00 -36.24 -18.31
C GLY A 81 -16.35 -35.64 -16.94
N ASP A 82 -16.54 -36.48 -15.93
CA ASP A 82 -16.86 -36.03 -14.56
C ASP A 82 -15.63 -35.42 -13.86
N ARG A 83 -14.45 -35.98 -14.11
CA ARG A 83 -13.17 -35.52 -13.54
C ARG A 83 -12.71 -34.19 -14.13
N ASP A 84 -12.93 -33.98 -15.43
CA ASP A 84 -12.67 -32.70 -16.08
C ASP A 84 -13.64 -31.62 -15.58
N ARG A 85 -14.92 -31.97 -15.42
CA ARG A 85 -15.94 -31.06 -14.88
C ARG A 85 -15.62 -30.63 -13.44
N ASP A 86 -15.23 -31.56 -12.58
CA ASP A 86 -14.84 -31.28 -11.19
C ASP A 86 -13.56 -30.42 -11.13
N ARG A 87 -12.57 -30.72 -11.97
CA ARG A 87 -11.33 -29.92 -12.06
C ARG A 87 -11.59 -28.49 -12.49
N ASP A 88 -12.47 -28.29 -13.47
CA ASP A 88 -12.79 -26.96 -13.96
C ASP A 88 -13.64 -26.17 -12.95
N ALA A 89 -14.55 -26.83 -12.22
CA ALA A 89 -15.27 -26.23 -11.10
C ALA A 89 -14.31 -25.78 -9.98
N LEU A 90 -13.34 -26.62 -9.60
CA LEU A 90 -12.34 -26.29 -8.59
C LEU A 90 -11.45 -25.13 -9.01
N ARG A 91 -11.06 -25.08 -10.31
CA ARG A 91 -10.32 -23.95 -10.86
C ARG A 91 -11.12 -22.66 -10.84
N ALA A 92 -12.41 -22.73 -11.17
CA ALA A 92 -13.29 -21.56 -11.11
C ALA A 92 -13.42 -21.02 -9.68
N ASP A 93 -13.55 -21.90 -8.67
CA ASP A 93 -13.55 -21.51 -7.25
C ASP A 93 -12.22 -20.90 -6.80
N LEU A 94 -11.08 -21.45 -7.24
CA LEU A 94 -9.78 -20.86 -6.92
C LEU A 94 -9.59 -19.49 -7.59
N GLN A 95 -10.00 -19.34 -8.85
CA GLN A 95 -9.94 -18.07 -9.55
C GLN A 95 -10.84 -17.01 -8.90
N SER A 96 -12.04 -17.39 -8.44
CA SER A 96 -12.92 -16.47 -7.73
C SER A 96 -12.29 -15.99 -6.43
N LYS A 97 -11.73 -16.91 -5.62
CA LYS A 97 -11.06 -16.57 -4.36
C LYS A 97 -9.83 -15.69 -4.56
N LEU A 98 -9.03 -15.95 -5.60
CA LEU A 98 -7.90 -15.09 -5.94
C LEU A 98 -8.34 -13.69 -6.37
N SER A 99 -9.43 -13.58 -7.13
CA SER A 99 -9.97 -12.28 -7.55
C SER A 99 -10.48 -11.46 -6.35
N GLU A 100 -11.11 -12.12 -5.37
CA GLU A 100 -11.59 -11.50 -4.15
C GLU A 100 -10.44 -11.03 -3.24
N ILE A 101 -9.41 -11.87 -3.06
CA ILE A 101 -8.21 -11.50 -2.30
C ILE A 101 -7.48 -10.33 -2.97
N ASN A 102 -7.34 -10.35 -4.30
CA ASN A 102 -6.69 -9.27 -5.01
C ASN A 102 -7.48 -7.95 -4.90
N ALA A 103 -8.81 -8.01 -5.02
CA ALA A 103 -9.67 -6.85 -4.86
C ALA A 103 -9.61 -6.27 -3.44
N THR A 104 -9.56 -7.12 -2.41
CA THR A 104 -9.44 -6.68 -1.00
C THR A 104 -8.05 -6.14 -0.69
N ALA A 105 -6.98 -6.76 -1.19
CA ALA A 105 -5.62 -6.27 -1.07
C ALA A 105 -5.45 -4.89 -1.71
N MET A 106 -5.92 -4.70 -2.94
CA MET A 106 -5.87 -3.40 -3.62
C MET A 106 -6.64 -2.31 -2.85
N ARG A 107 -7.82 -2.62 -2.30
CA ARG A 107 -8.57 -1.66 -1.48
C ARG A 107 -7.83 -1.27 -0.21
N LEU A 108 -7.16 -2.23 0.44
CA LEU A 108 -6.38 -1.96 1.65
C LEU A 108 -5.13 -1.13 1.33
N GLU A 109 -4.43 -1.43 0.24
CA GLU A 109 -3.28 -0.63 -0.21
C GLU A 109 -3.70 0.80 -0.57
N GLN A 110 -4.83 0.95 -1.26
CA GLN A 110 -5.38 2.26 -1.58
C GLN A 110 -5.82 3.02 -0.32
N ALA A 111 -6.45 2.36 0.65
CA ALA A 111 -6.82 2.96 1.93
C ALA A 111 -5.58 3.40 2.71
N ARG A 112 -4.59 2.52 2.87
CA ARG A 112 -3.33 2.82 3.57
C ARG A 112 -2.56 3.97 2.92
N THR A 113 -2.49 4.00 1.58
CA THR A 113 -1.80 5.08 0.87
C THR A 113 -2.55 6.40 0.98
N ASN A 114 -3.88 6.39 0.98
CA ASN A 114 -4.68 7.58 1.19
C ASN A 114 -4.54 8.12 2.62
N GLU A 115 -4.66 7.25 3.63
CA GLU A 115 -4.43 7.61 5.05
C GLU A 115 -3.03 8.19 5.25
N ARG A 116 -2.00 7.55 4.67
CA ARG A 116 -0.63 8.05 4.76
C ARG A 116 -0.49 9.45 4.16
N LYS A 117 -1.06 9.69 2.97
CA LYS A 117 -1.05 11.01 2.34
C LYS A 117 -1.80 12.05 3.18
N GLN A 118 -2.92 11.65 3.78
CA GLN A 118 -3.68 12.53 4.66
C GLN A 118 -2.87 12.92 5.90
N ILE A 119 -2.25 11.95 6.57
CA ILE A 119 -1.39 12.20 7.74
C ILE A 119 -0.20 13.08 7.35
N GLU A 120 0.49 12.79 6.25
CA GLU A 120 1.61 13.62 5.77
C GLU A 120 1.17 15.07 5.48
N THR A 121 -0.03 15.25 4.91
CA THR A 121 -0.59 16.58 4.64
C THR A 121 -0.98 17.31 5.92
N GLU A 122 -1.56 16.62 6.89
CA GLU A 122 -1.93 17.19 8.20
C GLU A 122 -0.70 17.60 9.00
N VAL A 123 0.36 16.78 9.02
CA VAL A 123 1.63 17.10 9.67
C VAL A 123 2.26 18.33 9.01
N GLN A 124 2.33 18.37 7.68
CA GLN A 124 2.85 19.54 6.96
C GLN A 124 2.05 20.81 7.28
N ARG A 125 0.72 20.70 7.40
CA ARG A 125 -0.14 21.84 7.74
C ARG A 125 0.11 22.31 9.18
N ALA A 126 0.30 21.39 10.12
CA ALA A 126 0.61 21.69 11.50
C ALA A 126 1.99 22.36 11.63
N ASP A 127 3.01 21.81 10.96
CA ASP A 127 4.36 22.37 10.92
C ASP A 127 4.37 23.78 10.32
N ALA A 128 3.67 23.96 9.19
CA ALA A 128 3.57 25.28 8.55
C ALA A 128 2.83 26.30 9.43
N SER A 129 1.83 25.85 10.21
CA SER A 129 1.15 26.71 11.19
C SER A 129 2.06 27.07 12.36
N HIS A 130 2.88 26.12 12.83
CA HIS A 130 3.86 26.37 13.89
C HIS A 130 4.91 27.40 13.46
N LEU A 131 5.42 27.28 12.22
CA LEU A 131 6.33 28.27 11.63
C LEU A 131 5.68 29.66 11.50
N GLY A 132 4.37 29.72 11.28
CA GLY A 132 3.59 30.95 11.30
C GLY A 132 3.57 31.64 12.66
N GLU A 133 3.46 30.86 13.75
CA GLU A 133 3.48 31.34 15.14
C GLU A 133 4.87 31.76 15.62
N GLU A 134 5.92 31.03 15.22
CA GLU A 134 7.33 31.43 15.42
C GLU A 134 7.62 32.75 14.70
N GLY A 135 7.04 32.94 13.51
CA GLY A 135 7.09 34.17 12.73
C GLY A 135 8.35 34.33 11.90
N ALA A 136 8.24 35.11 10.82
CA ALA A 136 9.37 35.45 9.96
C ALA A 136 10.13 36.66 10.51
N MET A 137 11.43 36.50 10.75
CA MET A 137 12.28 37.54 11.33
C MET A 137 13.17 38.20 10.26
N ALA A 138 13.31 39.52 10.35
CA ALA A 138 14.32 40.27 9.61
C ALA A 138 14.94 41.36 10.49
N SER A 139 16.23 41.64 10.32
CA SER A 139 16.91 42.70 11.06
C SER A 139 17.96 43.41 10.23
N VAL A 140 18.14 44.69 10.51
CA VAL A 140 19.15 45.53 9.86
C VAL A 140 19.89 46.37 10.90
N VAL A 141 21.15 46.65 10.64
CA VAL A 141 21.94 47.62 11.40
C VAL A 141 21.96 48.93 10.64
N VAL A 142 21.47 50.00 11.27
CA VAL A 142 21.49 51.35 10.71
C VAL A 142 22.54 52.15 11.44
N GLY A 143 23.50 52.69 10.69
CA GLY A 143 24.54 53.56 11.21
C GLY A 143 23.97 54.84 11.82
N PRO A 144 24.80 55.60 12.57
CA PRO A 144 24.41 56.94 13.00
C PRO A 144 24.18 57.85 11.80
N CYS A 145 23.28 58.80 11.95
CA CYS A 145 23.09 59.86 10.98
C CYS A 145 24.35 60.72 10.92
N LYS A 146 24.94 60.84 9.73
CA LYS A 146 26.04 61.77 9.48
C LYS A 146 25.43 63.05 8.91
N PRO A 147 25.75 64.23 9.48
CA PRO A 147 25.32 65.48 8.87
C PRO A 147 26.00 65.60 7.50
N GLU A 148 25.22 65.50 6.42
CA GLU A 148 25.68 65.90 5.10
C GLU A 148 25.64 67.43 5.02
N GLY A 149 26.78 68.05 4.74
CA GLY A 149 26.88 69.49 4.67
C GLY A 149 28.18 69.97 4.06
N VAL A 150 28.07 70.69 2.95
CA VAL A 150 29.09 71.56 2.37
C VAL A 150 29.59 72.52 3.47
N PRO A 151 30.90 72.85 3.56
CA PRO A 151 31.44 73.71 4.62
C PRO A 151 30.66 75.04 4.70
N GLY A 152 29.95 75.23 5.81
CA GLY A 152 29.15 76.43 6.08
C GLY A 152 27.69 76.16 6.48
N ALA A 153 27.11 75.02 6.09
CA ALA A 153 25.75 74.62 6.46
C ALA A 153 25.78 73.25 7.14
N ARG A 154 25.95 73.22 8.46
CA ARG A 154 25.78 71.99 9.24
C ARG A 154 24.28 71.69 9.32
N GLN A 155 23.80 70.78 8.49
CA GLN A 155 22.43 70.29 8.63
C GLN A 155 22.37 69.35 9.83
N GLU A 156 21.62 69.73 10.85
CA GLU A 156 21.40 68.87 12.02
C GLU A 156 20.65 67.60 11.60
N CYS A 157 20.98 66.48 12.23
CA CYS A 157 20.32 65.21 11.99
C CYS A 157 18.88 65.24 12.53
N THR A 158 17.97 65.65 11.66
CA THR A 158 16.53 65.60 11.90
C THR A 158 15.95 64.31 11.33
N GLU A 159 14.74 63.98 11.74
CA GLU A 159 14.02 62.84 11.16
C GLU A 159 13.79 62.97 9.64
N GLN A 160 13.64 64.20 9.14
CA GLN A 160 13.42 64.45 7.71
C GLN A 160 14.68 64.16 6.89
N SER A 161 15.86 64.43 7.46
CA SER A 161 17.18 64.14 6.87
C SER A 161 17.71 62.74 7.21
N ALA A 162 16.95 61.94 7.97
CA ALA A 162 17.37 60.63 8.42
C ALA A 162 17.43 59.63 7.26
N LEU A 163 18.38 58.70 7.31
CA LEU A 163 18.39 57.56 6.39
C LEU A 163 17.17 56.67 6.69
N ARG A 164 16.28 56.55 5.71
CA ARG A 164 15.10 55.68 5.76
C ARG A 164 15.42 54.35 5.10
N VAL A 165 15.28 53.27 5.84
CA VAL A 165 15.44 51.90 5.35
C VAL A 165 14.14 51.13 5.48
N ALA A 166 13.88 50.22 4.55
CA ALA A 166 12.78 49.27 4.64
C ALA A 166 13.34 47.91 5.06
N ILE A 167 12.80 47.36 6.14
CA ILE A 167 13.16 46.05 6.67
C ILE A 167 12.07 45.10 6.23
N CYS A 168 12.40 44.07 5.45
CA CYS A 168 11.42 43.18 4.86
C CYS A 168 11.63 41.74 5.36
N ALA A 169 10.56 41.11 5.82
CA ALA A 169 10.51 39.68 6.10
C ALA A 169 9.71 38.98 5.00
N ARG A 170 10.16 37.80 4.58
CA ARG A 170 9.46 36.98 3.58
C ARG A 170 8.50 36.03 4.29
N VAL A 171 7.24 36.02 3.86
CA VAL A 171 6.19 35.09 4.33
C VAL A 171 5.50 34.45 3.12
N PRO A 172 4.88 33.27 3.25
CA PRO A 172 4.18 32.64 2.12
C PRO A 172 3.06 33.54 1.56
N ALA A 173 2.84 33.50 0.24
CA ALA A 173 1.85 34.39 -0.40
C ALA A 173 0.42 34.17 0.10
N SER A 174 0.06 32.93 0.46
CA SER A 174 -1.26 32.59 1.01
C SER A 174 -1.41 32.96 2.49
N ALA A 175 -0.34 33.34 3.17
CA ALA A 175 -0.37 33.60 4.60
C ALA A 175 -1.07 34.93 4.92
N THR A 176 -1.84 34.96 6.00
CA THR A 176 -2.41 36.20 6.56
C THR A 176 -1.51 36.70 7.68
N VAL A 177 -1.10 37.97 7.63
CA VAL A 177 -0.27 38.58 8.69
C VAL A 177 -1.14 38.79 9.93
N ARG A 178 -0.72 38.20 11.05
CA ARG A 178 -1.41 38.29 12.36
C ARG A 178 -0.91 39.50 13.14
N GLU A 179 0.41 39.61 13.25
CA GLU A 179 1.07 40.63 14.07
C GLU A 179 2.45 40.94 13.50
N VAL A 180 2.84 42.21 13.53
CA VAL A 180 4.20 42.65 13.23
C VAL A 180 4.79 43.23 14.52
N GLN A 181 5.71 42.50 15.13
CA GLN A 181 6.39 42.92 16.35
C GLN A 181 7.66 43.67 15.97
N LEU A 182 7.84 44.85 16.53
CA LEU A 182 8.91 45.78 16.19
C LEU A 182 9.87 45.92 17.36
N TYR A 183 11.16 45.87 17.06
CA TYR A 183 12.19 45.96 18.07
C TYR A 183 13.33 46.86 17.62
N VAL A 184 13.82 47.69 18.54
CA VAL A 184 14.96 48.57 18.28
C VAL A 184 15.84 48.66 19.51
N ARG A 185 17.14 48.49 19.32
CA ARG A 185 18.14 48.70 20.37
C ARG A 185 19.42 49.30 19.81
N ALA A 186 20.26 49.88 20.67
CA ALA A 186 21.59 50.30 20.25
C ALA A 186 22.44 49.08 19.85
N ALA A 187 23.29 49.23 18.84
CA ALA A 187 24.06 48.10 18.31
C ALA A 187 25.07 47.50 19.29
N ASN A 188 25.52 48.31 20.25
CA ASN A 188 26.40 47.91 21.35
C ASN A 188 25.65 47.47 22.62
N SER A 189 24.31 47.52 22.63
CA SER A 189 23.52 47.14 23.80
C SER A 189 23.42 45.62 23.93
N LYS A 190 23.56 45.13 25.17
CA LYS A 190 23.29 43.72 25.55
C LYS A 190 21.85 43.50 26.02
N GLN A 191 21.00 44.53 25.95
CA GLN A 191 19.60 44.43 26.37
C GLN A 191 18.88 43.30 25.61
N PRO A 192 18.09 42.46 26.29
CA PRO A 192 17.29 41.42 25.65
C PRO A 192 16.25 42.04 24.69
N TRP A 193 15.83 41.28 23.69
CA TRP A 193 14.96 41.82 22.63
C TRP A 193 13.56 42.13 23.14
N GLU A 194 13.08 41.35 24.10
CA GLU A 194 11.78 41.46 24.75
C GLU A 194 11.57 42.84 25.38
N GLU A 195 12.64 43.41 25.94
CA GLU A 195 12.65 44.75 26.56
C GLU A 195 12.88 45.88 25.54
N ALA A 196 13.37 45.55 24.34
CA ALA A 196 13.63 46.48 23.24
C ALA A 196 12.43 46.62 22.29
N ARG A 197 11.24 46.16 22.70
CA ARG A 197 10.01 46.20 21.92
C ARG A 197 9.47 47.63 21.86
N VAL A 198 9.05 48.05 20.66
CA VAL A 198 8.50 49.39 20.41
C VAL A 198 7.22 49.29 19.59
N GLN A 199 6.37 50.32 19.70
CA GLN A 199 5.16 50.43 18.89
C GLN A 199 5.44 51.15 17.56
N ALA A 200 4.65 50.84 16.54
CA ALA A 200 4.71 51.55 15.27
C ALA A 200 4.44 53.04 15.48
N GLY A 201 5.25 53.92 14.88
CA GLY A 201 5.15 55.37 15.06
C GLY A 201 5.73 55.92 16.38
N GLN A 202 6.17 55.06 17.32
CA GLN A 202 6.81 55.49 18.55
C GLN A 202 8.26 55.94 18.30
N ASP A 203 8.64 57.09 18.86
CA ASP A 203 10.05 57.50 18.91
C ASP A 203 10.78 56.70 20.00
N ALA A 204 11.89 56.09 19.60
CA ALA A 204 12.75 55.24 20.39
C ALA A 204 14.18 55.81 20.41
N GLU A 205 14.32 56.94 21.09
CA GLU A 205 15.60 57.66 21.26
C GLU A 205 16.27 58.03 19.92
N GLN A 206 15.58 58.88 19.14
CA GLN A 206 16.04 59.36 17.83
C GLN A 206 16.03 58.29 16.73
N ALA A 207 15.12 57.33 16.88
CA ALA A 207 14.85 56.33 15.87
C ALA A 207 13.37 55.95 15.90
N ARG A 208 12.78 55.66 14.75
CA ARG A 208 11.34 55.37 14.66
C ARG A 208 11.02 54.41 13.54
N PHE A 209 10.07 53.52 13.83
CA PHE A 209 9.39 52.72 12.81
C PHE A 209 8.20 53.48 12.24
N ALA A 210 7.93 53.30 10.95
CA ALA A 210 6.72 53.82 10.31
C ALA A 210 5.44 53.34 11.01
N GLU A 211 4.34 54.10 10.90
CA GLU A 211 3.07 53.73 11.54
C GLU A 211 2.43 52.48 10.93
N LYS A 212 2.73 52.19 9.66
CA LYS A 212 2.15 51.08 8.91
C LYS A 212 3.24 50.27 8.23
N PHE A 213 3.05 48.96 8.19
CA PHE A 213 3.82 48.08 7.32
C PHE A 213 3.21 48.09 5.90
N THR A 214 3.97 47.56 4.96
CA THR A 214 3.55 47.41 3.57
C THR A 214 3.75 45.95 3.15
N GLU A 215 2.80 45.41 2.40
CA GLU A 215 2.93 44.08 1.82
C GLU A 215 3.24 44.22 0.32
N ARG A 216 4.24 43.49 -0.15
CA ARG A 216 4.60 43.45 -1.57
C ARG A 216 4.65 42.00 -2.06
N PRO A 217 4.03 41.68 -3.20
CA PRO A 217 4.17 40.35 -3.78
C PRO A 217 5.62 40.08 -4.20
N GLU A 218 6.10 38.87 -3.95
CA GLU A 218 7.43 38.39 -4.34
C GLU A 218 7.33 36.94 -4.82
N GLY A 219 6.88 36.74 -6.07
CA GLY A 219 6.75 35.41 -6.65
C GLY A 219 5.70 34.55 -5.94
N ASP A 220 6.15 33.44 -5.36
CA ASP A 220 5.37 32.50 -4.55
C ASP A 220 5.25 32.93 -3.07
N ALA A 221 5.92 34.02 -2.70
CA ALA A 221 5.90 34.63 -1.39
C ALA A 221 5.38 36.06 -1.43
N LYS A 222 5.24 36.66 -0.25
CA LYS A 222 5.05 38.10 -0.09
C LYS A 222 6.05 38.64 0.93
N GLN A 223 6.52 39.86 0.69
CA GLN A 223 7.37 40.61 1.59
C GLN A 223 6.51 41.51 2.46
N VAL A 224 6.69 41.40 3.77
CA VAL A 224 6.13 42.33 4.75
C VAL A 224 7.26 43.28 5.15
N CYS A 225 7.15 44.52 4.70
CA CYS A 225 8.17 45.54 4.86
C CYS A 225 7.74 46.62 5.85
N GLN A 226 8.62 46.93 6.80
CA GLN A 226 8.46 47.99 7.77
C GLN A 226 9.49 49.08 7.51
N GLY A 227 9.03 50.33 7.39
CA GLY A 227 9.93 51.49 7.31
C GLY A 227 10.58 51.78 8.66
N PHE A 228 11.86 52.11 8.67
CA PHE A 228 12.62 52.51 9.84
C PHE A 228 13.55 53.67 9.52
N ALA A 229 13.66 54.63 10.45
CA ALA A 229 14.55 55.77 10.35
C ALA A 229 15.38 55.90 11.63
N ASN A 230 16.67 56.20 11.48
CA ASN A 230 17.57 56.55 12.58
C ASN A 230 18.20 57.92 12.31
N TRP A 231 17.98 58.88 13.19
CA TRP A 231 18.60 60.21 13.14
C TRP A 231 19.54 60.47 14.32
N SER A 232 19.89 59.44 15.09
CA SER A 232 20.92 59.59 16.12
C SER A 232 22.28 59.88 15.49
N GLY A 233 22.92 60.98 15.87
CA GLY A 233 24.25 61.36 15.38
C GLY A 233 25.40 60.54 15.96
N GLU A 234 25.15 59.83 17.06
CA GLU A 234 26.20 59.12 17.81
C GLU A 234 26.02 57.60 17.79
N LYS A 235 24.77 57.12 17.81
CA LYS A 235 24.47 55.70 18.05
C LYS A 235 24.00 55.00 16.77
N SER A 236 24.64 53.89 16.43
CA SER A 236 24.07 52.91 15.52
C SER A 236 22.97 52.11 16.23
N ARG A 237 21.92 51.78 15.48
CA ARG A 237 20.75 51.04 15.97
C ARG A 237 20.59 49.74 15.19
N ILE A 238 20.16 48.71 15.87
CA ILE A 238 19.69 47.47 15.24
C ILE A 238 18.17 47.51 15.31
N ALA A 239 17.55 47.52 14.13
CA ALA A 239 16.12 47.41 13.99
C ALA A 239 15.77 46.00 13.54
N ARG A 240 14.78 45.39 14.19
CA ARG A 240 14.31 44.03 13.92
C ARG A 240 12.80 44.02 13.85
N ILE A 241 12.28 43.24 12.91
CA ILE A 241 10.87 42.91 12.80
C ILE A 241 10.68 41.41 12.95
N LEU A 242 9.57 41.02 13.59
CA LEU A 242 9.09 39.65 13.65
C LEU A 242 7.64 39.64 13.17
N VAL A 243 7.38 38.94 12.07
CA VAL A 243 6.09 38.88 11.41
C VAL A 243 5.45 37.54 11.72
N LYS A 244 4.45 37.54 12.61
CA LYS A 244 3.62 36.36 12.86
C LYS A 244 2.55 36.25 11.80
N TYR A 245 2.33 35.05 11.28
CA TYR A 245 1.40 34.80 10.20
C TYR A 245 0.63 33.49 10.39
N ALA A 246 -0.50 33.36 9.72
CA ALA A 246 -1.28 32.13 9.68
C ALA A 246 -1.50 31.70 8.23
N LEU A 247 -1.47 30.39 7.97
CA LEU A 247 -1.66 29.78 6.65
C LEU A 247 -3.07 29.22 6.45
#